data_AF-A0A7X4JUM7-F1
#
_entry.id   AF-A0A7X4JUM7-F1
#
_cell.length_a   1.000
_cell.length_b   1.000
_cell.length_c   1.000
_cell.angle_alpha   90.00
_cell.angle_beta   90.00
_cell.angle_gamma   90.00
#
_symmetry.space_group_name_H-M   'P 1'
#
loop_
_entity.id
_entity.type
_entity.pdbx_description
1 polymer ?
#
loop_
_entity_poly.entity_id
_entity_poly.type
_entity_poly.pdbx_seq_one_letter_code
_entity_poly.pdbx_strand_id
1 'polypeptide(L)'
;MKTTVDIPAALYRQAKIRAAEEGTTLRALLVNSLAESLVRQASNAETLPRRQRFEVDERGWPVLKRAPGDTTVITDEMVNRLRELEGV
;
A
#
# COMPACT_ATOMS: atom_id res chain seq x y z
N MET A 1 16.29 17.92 -20.48
CA MET A 1 17.74 17.59 -20.46
C MET A 1 17.94 16.16 -20.92
N LYS A 2 19.06 15.84 -21.60
CA LYS A 2 19.40 14.48 -21.99
C LYS A 2 20.32 13.89 -20.92
N THR A 3 19.90 12.79 -20.30
CA THR A 3 20.69 12.04 -19.33
C THR A 3 21.04 10.69 -19.93
N THR A 4 22.28 10.25 -19.72
CA THR A 4 22.76 8.92 -20.12
C THR A 4 22.96 8.12 -18.84
N VAL A 5 22.42 6.90 -18.80
CA VAL A 5 22.52 5.98 -17.66
C VAL A 5 23.03 4.66 -18.19
N ASP A 6 24.15 4.19 -17.64
CA ASP A 6 24.73 2.91 -18.01
C ASP A 6 24.01 1.79 -17.26
N ILE A 7 23.44 0.85 -18.02
CA ILE A 7 22.67 -0.28 -17.47
C ILE A 7 23.38 -1.58 -17.85
N PRO A 8 23.68 -2.46 -16.87
CA PRO A 8 24.23 -3.78 -17.14
C PRO A 8 23.40 -4.56 -18.18
N ALA A 9 24.07 -5.27 -19.09
CA ALA A 9 23.42 -5.95 -20.20
C ALA A 9 22.31 -6.93 -19.76
N ALA A 10 22.48 -7.59 -18.61
CA ALA A 10 21.47 -8.48 -18.03
C ALA A 10 20.17 -7.73 -17.67
N LEU A 11 20.30 -6.58 -16.98
CA LEU A 11 19.16 -5.75 -16.59
C LEU A 11 18.50 -5.10 -17.80
N TYR A 12 19.29 -4.70 -18.80
CA TYR A 12 18.76 -4.15 -20.05
C TYR A 12 17.87 -5.16 -20.79
N ARG A 13 18.26 -6.44 -20.84
CA ARG A 13 17.45 -7.52 -21.44
C ARG A 13 16.15 -7.72 -20.68
N GLN A 14 16.20 -7.81 -19.36
CA GLN A 14 15.01 -7.97 -18.51
C GLN A 14 14.05 -6.79 -18.68
N ALA A 15 14.57 -5.56 -18.67
CA ALA A 15 13.75 -4.36 -18.86
C ALA A 15 13.09 -4.32 -20.24
N LYS A 16 13.75 -4.83 -21.29
CA LYS A 16 13.16 -4.97 -22.63
C LYS A 16 12.03 -5.98 -22.67
N ILE A 17 12.22 -7.15 -22.05
CA ILE A 17 11.18 -8.19 -21.96
C ILE A 17 9.95 -7.59 -21.28
N ARG A 18 10.15 -6.97 -20.11
CA ARG A 18 9.08 -6.34 -19.36
C ARG A 18 8.36 -5.23 -20.12
N ALA A 19 9.10 -4.39 -20.85
CA ALA A 19 8.49 -3.36 -21.70
C ALA A 19 7.60 -3.97 -22.79
N ALA A 20 8.02 -5.09 -23.40
CA ALA A 20 7.22 -5.79 -24.38
C ALA A 20 5.96 -6.43 -23.76
N GLU A 21 6.09 -7.05 -22.59
CA GLU A 21 4.95 -7.63 -21.84
C GLU A 21 3.92 -6.56 -21.47
N GLU A 22 4.35 -5.38 -21.05
CA GLU A 22 3.48 -4.26 -20.69
C GLU A 22 2.97 -3.47 -21.92
N GLY A 23 3.42 -3.81 -23.13
CA GLY A 23 3.06 -3.09 -24.36
C GLY A 23 3.60 -1.65 -24.41
N THR A 24 4.68 -1.37 -23.69
CA THR A 24 5.26 -0.02 -23.56
C THR A 24 6.67 0.06 -24.17
N THR A 25 7.22 1.27 -24.21
CA THR A 25 8.62 1.46 -24.61
C THR A 25 9.54 1.36 -23.39
N LEU A 26 10.77 0.89 -23.59
CA LEU A 26 11.78 0.83 -22.54
C LEU A 26 11.98 2.19 -21.83
N ARG A 27 11.91 3.29 -22.59
CA ARG A 27 12.00 4.64 -22.03
C ARG A 27 10.84 4.96 -21.11
N ALA A 28 9.61 4.66 -21.54
CA ALA A 28 8.41 4.90 -20.72
C ALA A 28 8.46 4.06 -19.43
N LEU A 29 8.83 2.79 -19.53
CA LEU A 29 9.02 1.91 -18.38
C LEU A 29 10.02 2.47 -17.37
N LEU A 30 11.17 2.96 -17.84
CA LEU A 30 12.19 3.55 -16.97
C LEU A 30 11.71 4.84 -16.31
N VAL A 31 11.05 5.72 -17.04
CA VAL A 31 10.53 6.99 -16.51
C VAL A 31 9.45 6.74 -15.46
N ASN A 32 8.51 5.82 -15.74
CA ASN A 32 7.43 5.48 -14.83
C ASN A 32 7.97 4.84 -13.55
N SER A 33 8.89 3.88 -13.68
CA SER A 33 9.53 3.23 -12.53
C SER A 33 10.27 4.23 -11.65
N LEU A 34 10.96 5.20 -12.27
CA LEU A 34 11.65 6.26 -11.53
C LEU A 34 10.66 7.17 -10.80
N ALA A 35 9.59 7.60 -11.46
CA ALA A 35 8.54 8.43 -10.86
C ALA A 35 7.89 7.73 -9.65
N GLU A 36 7.51 6.45 -9.79
CA GLU A 36 6.95 5.64 -8.72
C GLU A 36 7.92 5.48 -7.54
N SER A 37 9.22 5.30 -7.84
CA SER A 37 10.23 5.18 -6.80
C SER A 37 10.36 6.45 -5.96
N LEU A 38 10.28 7.63 -6.58
CA LEU A 38 10.35 8.92 -5.89
C LEU A 38 9.11 9.18 -5.04
N VAL A 39 7.92 8.84 -5.54
CA VAL A 39 6.67 8.94 -4.76
C VAL A 39 6.70 8.00 -3.55
N ARG A 40 7.17 6.76 -3.74
CA ARG A 40 7.32 5.78 -2.65
C ARG A 40 8.35 6.22 -1.59
N GLN A 41 9.43 6.87 -2.00
CA GLN A 41 10.40 7.42 -1.07
C GLN A 41 9.82 8.58 -0.25
N ALA A 42 9.04 9.46 -0.88
CA ALA A 42 8.35 10.53 -0.19
C ALA A 42 7.33 10.00 0.84
N SER A 43 6.57 8.95 0.51
CA SER A 43 5.60 8.36 1.44
C SER A 43 6.26 7.56 2.57
N ASN A 44 7.45 6.98 2.34
CA ASN A 44 8.23 6.34 3.40
C ASN A 44 8.93 7.34 4.34
N ALA A 45 9.17 8.58 3.90
CA ALA A 45 9.68 9.63 4.79
C ALA A 45 8.64 10.06 5.84
N GLU A 46 7.35 9.89 5.56
CA GLU A 46 6.23 10.07 6.50
C GLU A 46 5.87 8.78 7.26
N THR A 47 6.85 7.92 7.55
CA THR A 47 6.60 6.78 8.45
C THR A 47 6.49 7.29 9.90
N LEU A 48 5.38 7.96 10.21
CA LEU A 48 4.79 7.85 11.54
C LEU A 48 4.77 6.34 11.86
N PRO A 49 5.22 5.91 13.06
CA PRO A 49 5.24 4.50 13.39
C PRO A 49 3.86 3.96 13.09
N ARG A 50 3.80 2.93 12.25
CA ARG A 50 2.56 2.26 11.82
C ARG A 50 1.91 1.72 13.09
N ARG A 51 1.15 2.58 13.79
CA ARG A 51 0.51 2.25 15.06
C ARG A 51 -0.36 1.06 14.72
N GLN A 52 0.04 -0.10 15.22
CA GLN A 52 -0.71 -1.34 15.07
C GLN A 52 -2.11 -1.04 15.58
N ARG A 53 -3.06 -0.89 14.66
CA ARG A 53 -4.44 -0.47 14.96
C ARG A 53 -5.25 -1.59 15.61
N PHE A 54 -4.66 -2.78 15.70
CA PHE A 54 -5.23 -3.97 16.29
C PHE A 54 -4.21 -4.63 17.24
N GLU A 55 -4.74 -5.42 18.15
CA GLU A 55 -4.04 -6.37 19.01
C GLU A 55 -4.70 -7.74 18.88
N VAL A 56 -4.00 -8.81 19.24
CA VAL A 56 -4.56 -10.16 19.22
C VAL A 56 -5.00 -10.47 20.64
N ASP A 57 -6.28 -10.82 20.82
CA ASP A 57 -6.80 -11.20 22.13
C ASP A 57 -6.29 -12.58 22.58
N GLU A 58 -6.58 -12.96 23.82
CA GLU A 58 -6.18 -14.25 24.38
C GLU A 58 -6.72 -15.47 23.61
N ARG A 59 -7.72 -15.27 22.74
CA ARG A 59 -8.35 -16.29 21.89
C ARG A 59 -7.79 -16.30 20.46
N GLY A 60 -6.79 -15.47 20.16
CA GLY A 60 -6.15 -15.41 18.85
C GLY A 60 -6.89 -14.54 17.83
N TRP A 61 -7.91 -13.77 18.23
CA TRP A 61 -8.68 -12.91 17.33
C TRP A 61 -8.10 -11.50 17.26
N PRO A 62 -7.99 -10.90 16.06
CA PRO A 62 -7.57 -9.52 15.92
C PRO A 62 -8.68 -8.56 16.40
N VAL A 63 -8.39 -7.80 17.46
CA VAL A 63 -9.26 -6.80 18.08
C VAL A 63 -8.71 -5.40 17.83
N LEU A 64 -9.56 -4.47 17.40
CA LEU A 64 -9.16 -3.08 17.17
C LEU A 64 -8.85 -2.37 18.50
N LYS A 65 -7.74 -1.62 18.54
CA LYS A 65 -7.38 -0.83 19.73
C LYS A 65 -8.35 0.32 19.91
N ARG A 66 -8.99 0.39 21.08
CA ARG A 66 -9.85 1.50 21.48
C ARG A 66 -9.01 2.66 22.01
N ALA A 67 -9.50 3.89 21.86
CA ALA A 67 -8.86 5.05 22.48
C ALA A 67 -8.98 4.93 24.01
N PRO A 68 -7.97 5.36 24.78
CA PRO A 68 -8.06 5.33 26.24
C PRO A 68 -9.21 6.24 26.70
N GLY A 69 -10.18 5.67 27.41
CA GLY A 69 -11.40 6.37 27.85
C GLY A 69 -12.62 6.17 26.96
N ASP A 70 -12.51 5.38 25.88
CA ASP A 70 -13.65 5.07 25.02
C ASP A 70 -14.58 4.02 25.67
N THR A 71 -15.70 4.50 26.21
CA THR A 71 -16.76 3.68 26.82
C THR A 71 -17.84 3.27 25.82
N THR A 72 -17.62 3.41 24.51
CA THR A 72 -18.62 3.06 23.51
C THR A 72 -18.95 1.57 23.58
N VAL A 73 -20.17 1.27 24.01
CA VAL A 73 -20.72 -0.08 24.02
C VAL A 73 -21.33 -0.34 22.66
N ILE A 74 -20.71 -1.24 21.90
CA ILE A 74 -21.24 -1.71 20.62
C ILE A 74 -22.37 -2.70 20.97
N THR A 75 -23.61 -2.32 20.71
CA THR A 75 -24.79 -3.17 20.90
C THR A 75 -25.15 -3.90 19.62
N ASP A 76 -25.83 -5.04 19.74
CA ASP A 76 -26.31 -5.81 18.59
C ASP A 76 -27.26 -5.00 17.69
N GLU A 77 -28.07 -4.12 18.28
CA GLU A 77 -28.93 -3.20 17.55
C GLU A 77 -28.13 -2.27 16.63
N MET A 78 -27.01 -1.73 17.13
CA MET A 78 -26.12 -0.87 16.34
C MET A 78 -25.47 -1.64 15.18
N VAL A 79 -25.06 -2.88 15.42
CA VAL A 79 -24.46 -3.75 14.39
C VAL A 79 -25.48 -4.11 13.32
N ASN A 80 -26.70 -4.48 13.71
CA ASN A 80 -27.76 -4.84 12.78
C ASN A 80 -28.19 -3.65 11.92
N ARG A 81 -28.27 -2.46 12.51
CA ARG A 81 -28.54 -1.23 11.75
C ARG A 81 -27.46 -0.91 10.72
N LEU A 82 -26.19 -1.12 11.04
CA LEU A 82 -25.09 -0.93 10.09
C LEU A 82 -25.16 -1.94 8.95
N ARG A 83 -25.51 -3.20 9.24
CA ARG A 83 -25.71 -4.24 8.22
C ARG A 83 -26.82 -3.90 7.23
N GLU A 84 -27.96 -3.43 7.73
CA GLU A 84 -29.07 -2.97 6.89
C GLU A 84 -28.68 -1.81 5.96
N LEU A 85 -27.87 -0.85 6.46
CA LEU A 85 -27.39 0.28 5.66
C LEU A 85 -26.40 -0.13 4.56
N GLU A 86 -25.56 -1.13 4.83
CA GLU A 86 -24.58 -1.68 3.88
C GLU A 86 -25.19 -2.76 2.97
N GLY A 87 -26.44 -3.17 3.21
CA GLY A 87 -27.16 -4.16 2.40
C GLY A 87 -26.64 -5.60 2.54
N VAL A 88 -26.09 -5.95 3.71
CA VAL A 88 -25.51 -7.27 4.05
C VAL A 88 -26.32 -7.97 5.13
#